data_AF-A0A1V5RKL5-F1
#
_entry.id   AF-A0A1V5RKL5-F1
#
_cell.length_a   1.000
_cell.length_b   1.000
_cell.length_c   1.000
_cell.angle_alpha   90.00
_cell.angle_beta   90.00
_cell.angle_gamma   90.00
#
_symmetry.space_group_name_H-M   'P 1'
#
loop_
_entity.id
_entity.type
_entity.pdbx_description
1 polymer ?
#
loop_
_entity_poly.entity_id
_entity_poly.type
_entity_poly.pdbx_seq_one_letter_code
_entity_poly.pdbx_strand_id
1 'polypeptide(L)'
;MKRCWMMLVSGAASVFAQAAPVAVIQGSEAVAAGERRFALTLARHVERWYREAGVEAVLTDDANLTKALAGKKVAVLVYLSQPTASQMAALSAFAGRGGKLIVCYSSSPALAALMGMRTVGYQKGSTDGRWSLMRFAETRPHGVPDAVLQTSQNLFVVQPVAGRSQVLAWWHDRQGQQTPEPAWLSSPSGYWMTHVLLADGDAEAKGRLLLALAAAHDRSLWLPAAARVLQQARLVGGVGGVEGMAALAGRLADPERRARAVSAARAVRLKEGEAAQLLAAGNGYEAWLAANAVKTRMYEVYGMAQPARRGEIRAVWDHSGRGLYPGDWPRTCRLLKDAGFSDLYVNVAGAGFAHYASGVLPRSRVFDEQGDQLAACLAAAKPLGLRVHAWLLCFSTEGATPERLEIFHKRGWLLTAADGPPCPRSGRIWRAPCASWPPPMRPTACISTSCAIPISRRASARPLKRGSRRPRAAARPTGRRT
;
A
#
# COMPACT_ATOMS: atom_id res chain seq x y z
N MET A 1 -4.66 73.84 -15.47
CA MET A 1 -5.04 72.43 -15.19
C MET A 1 -4.02 71.51 -15.85
N LYS A 2 -3.11 70.91 -15.06
CA LYS A 2 -2.14 69.90 -15.52
C LYS A 2 -2.64 68.53 -15.07
N ARG A 3 -2.89 67.60 -16.00
CA ARG A 3 -3.31 66.23 -15.68
C ARG A 3 -2.10 65.30 -15.69
N CYS A 4 -1.84 64.70 -14.54
CA CYS A 4 -0.86 63.65 -14.31
C CYS A 4 -1.41 62.33 -14.85
N TRP A 5 -0.67 61.63 -15.70
CA TRP A 5 -0.95 60.24 -16.08
C TRP A 5 -0.13 59.32 -15.18
N MET A 6 -0.82 58.41 -14.50
CA MET A 6 -0.27 57.44 -13.57
C MET A 6 -0.06 56.13 -14.34
N MET A 7 1.20 55.71 -14.51
CA MET A 7 1.54 54.42 -15.10
C MET A 7 1.25 53.30 -14.09
N LEU A 8 0.42 52.32 -14.51
CA LEU A 8 0.30 51.03 -13.86
C LEU A 8 1.28 50.05 -14.55
N VAL A 9 2.31 49.63 -13.83
CA VAL A 9 3.21 48.55 -14.25
C VAL A 9 2.65 47.23 -13.73
N SER A 10 2.07 46.44 -14.62
CA SER A 10 1.61 45.08 -14.37
C SER A 10 2.79 44.12 -14.44
N GLY A 11 3.33 43.69 -13.30
CA GLY A 11 4.35 42.65 -13.22
C GLY A 11 3.75 41.26 -13.47
N ALA A 12 3.93 40.73 -14.68
CA ALA A 12 3.61 39.34 -14.99
C ALA A 12 4.74 38.42 -14.49
N ALA A 13 4.48 37.65 -13.43
CA ALA A 13 5.35 36.54 -13.04
C ALA A 13 5.11 35.37 -14.01
N SER A 14 5.97 35.25 -15.02
CA SER A 14 6.03 34.11 -15.93
C SER A 14 6.50 32.86 -15.17
N VAL A 15 5.57 31.95 -14.88
CA VAL A 15 5.89 30.59 -14.42
C VAL A 15 6.42 29.81 -15.63
N PHE A 16 7.74 29.71 -15.75
CA PHE A 16 8.33 28.76 -16.68
C PHE A 16 7.90 27.35 -16.27
N ALA A 17 7.23 26.63 -17.16
CA ALA A 17 6.92 25.22 -16.99
C ALA A 17 8.25 24.44 -17.01
N GLN A 18 8.84 24.23 -15.83
CA GLN A 18 10.07 23.48 -15.68
C GLN A 18 9.78 22.02 -16.04
N ALA A 19 10.53 21.46 -17.00
CA ALA A 19 10.40 20.06 -17.36
C ALA A 19 10.54 19.16 -16.12
N ALA A 20 9.68 18.15 -15.98
CA ALA A 20 9.65 17.30 -14.79
C ALA A 20 11.05 16.75 -14.47
N PRO A 21 11.60 16.98 -13.25
CA PRO A 21 13.01 16.76 -12.98
C PRO A 21 13.40 15.29 -12.79
N VAL A 22 12.42 14.42 -12.54
CA VAL A 22 12.62 12.98 -12.28
C VAL A 22 11.94 12.14 -13.36
N ALA A 23 12.67 11.16 -13.90
CA ALA A 23 12.08 10.11 -14.72
C ALA A 23 11.77 8.86 -13.89
N VAL A 24 10.60 8.27 -14.10
CA VAL A 24 10.24 6.95 -13.59
C VAL A 24 10.16 6.03 -14.80
N ILE A 25 11.05 5.04 -14.83
CA ILE A 25 11.22 4.10 -15.94
C ILE A 25 10.64 2.76 -15.53
N GLN A 26 9.60 2.31 -16.20
CA GLN A 26 9.05 0.98 -16.05
C GLN A 26 9.82 -0.03 -16.92
N GLY A 27 10.20 -1.18 -16.35
CA GLY A 27 10.64 -2.32 -17.14
C GLY A 27 9.53 -2.86 -18.06
N SER A 28 9.78 -2.92 -19.37
CA SER A 28 8.87 -3.47 -20.38
C SER A 28 9.60 -4.46 -21.27
N GLU A 29 10.68 -4.04 -21.92
CA GLU A 29 11.57 -4.88 -22.71
C GLU A 29 12.54 -5.66 -21.82
N ALA A 30 12.95 -5.08 -20.70
CA ALA A 30 13.86 -5.70 -19.73
C ALA A 30 13.19 -6.77 -18.84
N VAL A 31 11.92 -7.10 -19.08
CA VAL A 31 11.14 -8.10 -18.33
C VAL A 31 10.36 -9.02 -19.26
N ALA A 32 9.99 -10.20 -18.77
CA ALA A 32 9.15 -11.11 -19.54
C ALA A 32 7.76 -10.48 -19.79
N ALA A 33 7.13 -10.82 -20.92
CA ALA A 33 5.83 -10.24 -21.31
C ALA A 33 4.75 -10.37 -20.21
N GLY A 34 4.75 -11.50 -19.48
CA GLY A 34 3.81 -11.74 -18.37
C GLY A 34 4.03 -10.86 -17.13
N GLU A 35 5.16 -10.15 -17.02
CA GLU A 35 5.53 -9.33 -15.87
C GLU A 35 5.34 -7.83 -16.12
N ARG A 36 5.20 -7.41 -17.38
CA ARG A 36 5.08 -5.99 -17.78
C ARG A 36 3.98 -5.24 -17.02
N ARG A 37 2.81 -5.88 -16.85
CA ARG A 37 1.69 -5.26 -16.11
C ARG A 37 2.00 -5.07 -14.63
N PHE A 38 2.74 -6.00 -14.04
CA PHE A 38 3.17 -5.87 -12.64
C PHE A 38 4.20 -4.76 -12.50
N ALA A 39 5.20 -4.69 -13.39
CA ALA A 39 6.17 -3.59 -13.46
C ALA A 39 5.48 -2.22 -13.62
N LEU A 40 4.48 -2.11 -14.51
CA LEU A 40 3.69 -0.88 -14.68
C LEU A 40 2.91 -0.49 -13.42
N THR A 41 2.36 -1.48 -12.71
CA THR A 41 1.64 -1.22 -11.45
C THR A 41 2.59 -0.64 -10.39
N LEU A 42 3.78 -1.22 -10.26
CA LEU A 42 4.82 -0.72 -9.36
C LEU A 42 5.27 0.70 -9.75
N ALA A 43 5.48 0.95 -11.05
CA ALA A 43 5.93 2.26 -11.53
C ALA A 43 4.88 3.36 -11.30
N ARG A 44 3.59 3.04 -11.42
CA ARG A 44 2.49 3.94 -11.05
C ARG A 44 2.46 4.25 -9.56
N HIS A 45 2.83 3.31 -8.70
CA HIS A 45 2.97 3.59 -7.27
C HIS A 45 4.11 4.58 -7.01
N VAL A 46 5.27 4.39 -7.65
CA VAL A 46 6.41 5.31 -7.55
C VAL A 46 6.06 6.71 -8.06
N GLU A 47 5.42 6.83 -9.21
CA GLU A 47 4.95 8.11 -9.76
C GLU A 47 3.97 8.80 -8.79
N ARG A 48 3.00 8.05 -8.25
CA ARG A 48 2.06 8.57 -7.25
C ARG A 48 2.79 9.07 -6.01
N TRP A 49 3.77 8.34 -5.49
CA TRP A 49 4.52 8.73 -4.29
C TRP A 49 5.34 10.00 -4.50
N TYR A 50 5.96 10.19 -5.68
CA TYR A 50 6.59 11.48 -6.01
C TYR A 50 5.57 12.62 -6.00
N ARG A 51 4.41 12.42 -6.65
CA ARG A 51 3.35 13.44 -6.69
C ARG A 51 2.81 13.78 -5.29
N GLU A 52 2.65 12.78 -4.43
CA GLU A 52 2.22 12.95 -3.03
C GLU A 52 3.29 13.64 -2.18
N ALA A 53 4.58 13.41 -2.48
CA ALA A 53 5.70 14.12 -1.89
C ALA A 53 5.92 15.54 -2.46
N GLY A 54 5.15 15.93 -3.49
CA GLY A 54 5.17 17.27 -4.09
C GLY A 54 6.02 17.42 -5.35
N VAL A 55 6.62 16.35 -5.87
CA VAL A 55 7.46 16.38 -7.08
C VAL A 55 6.71 15.77 -8.26
N GLU A 56 6.78 16.44 -9.41
CA GLU A 56 6.31 15.86 -10.66
C GLU A 56 7.37 14.92 -11.25
N ALA A 57 6.93 13.72 -11.60
CA ALA A 57 7.75 12.72 -12.26
C ALA A 57 7.08 12.33 -13.58
N VAL A 58 7.89 11.98 -14.59
CA VAL A 58 7.40 11.47 -15.86
C VAL A 58 7.56 9.96 -15.88
N LEU A 59 6.44 9.25 -15.94
CA LEU A 59 6.41 7.80 -16.13
C LEU A 59 6.52 7.44 -17.62
N THR A 60 7.48 6.59 -17.97
CA THR A 60 7.66 6.01 -19.31
C THR A 60 8.16 4.57 -19.20
N ASP A 61 8.05 3.80 -20.27
CA ASP A 61 8.70 2.49 -20.38
C ASP A 61 10.19 2.60 -20.73
N ASP A 62 10.84 1.44 -20.84
CA ASP A 62 12.26 1.27 -21.12
C ASP A 62 12.60 1.09 -22.61
N ALA A 63 11.65 1.26 -23.53
CA ALA A 63 11.89 1.05 -24.97
C ALA A 63 12.84 2.10 -25.58
N ASN A 64 12.78 3.35 -25.09
CA ASN A 64 13.70 4.42 -25.52
C ASN A 64 14.28 5.19 -24.33
N LEU A 65 15.22 4.55 -23.63
CA LEU A 65 15.88 5.15 -22.47
C LEU A 65 16.62 6.44 -22.81
N THR A 66 17.26 6.55 -23.97
CA THR A 66 17.97 7.78 -24.36
C THR A 66 17.04 8.99 -24.36
N LYS A 67 15.83 8.85 -24.93
CA LYS A 67 14.81 9.90 -24.91
C LYS A 67 14.23 10.11 -23.51
N ALA A 68 13.94 9.04 -22.78
CA ALA A 68 13.37 9.11 -21.44
C ALA A 68 14.27 9.85 -20.43
N LEU A 69 15.59 9.65 -20.56
CA LEU A 69 16.61 10.22 -19.67
C LEU A 69 17.09 11.61 -20.11
N ALA A 70 16.67 12.09 -21.28
CA ALA A 70 17.10 13.37 -21.82
C ALA A 70 16.65 14.54 -20.91
N GLY A 71 17.61 15.39 -20.53
CA GLY A 71 17.36 16.55 -19.66
C GLY A 71 17.01 16.21 -18.20
N LYS A 72 17.12 14.94 -17.79
CA LYS A 72 16.86 14.51 -16.41
C LYS A 72 18.16 14.44 -15.61
N LYS A 73 18.06 14.62 -14.29
CA LYS A 73 19.18 14.42 -13.36
C LYS A 73 19.08 13.11 -12.58
N VAL A 74 17.86 12.66 -12.33
CA VAL A 74 17.57 11.44 -11.57
C VAL A 74 16.59 10.58 -12.35
N ALA A 75 16.87 9.27 -12.38
CA ALA A 75 15.97 8.27 -12.96
C ALA A 75 15.72 7.13 -11.97
N VAL A 76 14.45 6.78 -11.77
CA VAL A 76 14.04 5.63 -10.98
C VAL A 76 13.73 4.47 -11.93
N LEU A 77 14.50 3.39 -11.84
CA LEU A 77 14.32 2.19 -12.65
C LEU A 77 13.46 1.21 -11.86
N VAL A 78 12.22 1.01 -12.29
CA VAL A 78 11.22 0.19 -11.59
C VAL A 78 11.08 -1.15 -12.29
N TYR A 79 11.58 -2.18 -11.63
CA TYR A 79 11.60 -3.56 -12.12
C TYR A 79 12.29 -3.70 -13.50
N LEU A 80 13.47 -3.07 -13.67
CA LEU A 80 14.29 -3.22 -14.88
C LEU A 80 15.17 -4.48 -14.76
N SER A 81 14.54 -5.66 -14.87
CA SER A 81 15.14 -6.94 -14.46
C SER A 81 16.42 -7.28 -15.22
N GLN A 82 16.37 -7.33 -16.55
CA GLN A 82 17.48 -7.67 -17.43
C GLN A 82 17.58 -6.66 -18.59
N PRO A 83 18.15 -5.46 -18.37
CA PRO A 83 18.32 -4.48 -19.42
C PRO A 83 19.12 -5.02 -20.61
N THR A 84 18.70 -4.66 -21.82
CA THR A 84 19.38 -4.99 -23.08
C THR A 84 20.70 -4.22 -23.22
N ALA A 85 21.51 -4.60 -24.21
CA ALA A 85 22.78 -3.89 -24.47
C ALA A 85 22.58 -2.40 -24.81
N SER A 86 21.54 -2.06 -25.59
CA SER A 86 21.22 -0.67 -25.93
C SER A 86 20.75 0.12 -24.69
N GLN A 87 19.95 -0.51 -23.83
CA GLN A 87 19.52 0.07 -22.57
C GLN A 87 20.72 0.30 -21.64
N MET A 88 21.62 -0.67 -21.52
CA MET A 88 22.85 -0.53 -20.74
C MET A 88 23.76 0.58 -21.26
N ALA A 89 23.87 0.76 -22.57
CA ALA A 89 24.60 1.88 -23.16
C ALA A 89 23.98 3.24 -22.79
N ALA A 90 22.64 3.35 -22.85
CA ALA A 90 21.92 4.56 -22.45
C ALA A 90 22.09 4.88 -20.95
N LEU A 91 21.98 3.87 -20.08
CA LEU A 91 22.18 4.01 -18.64
C LEU A 91 23.62 4.41 -18.30
N SER A 92 24.61 3.81 -18.96
CA SER A 92 26.03 4.14 -18.78
C SER A 92 26.32 5.57 -19.22
N ALA A 93 25.78 6.00 -20.37
CA ALA A 93 25.93 7.37 -20.86
C ALA A 93 25.24 8.38 -19.93
N PHE A 94 24.09 8.04 -19.35
CA PHE A 94 23.40 8.88 -18.38
C PHE A 94 24.21 9.04 -17.09
N ALA A 95 24.70 7.94 -16.52
CA ALA A 95 25.56 7.95 -15.34
C ALA A 95 26.88 8.70 -15.60
N GLY A 96 27.49 8.52 -16.77
CA GLY A 96 28.73 9.19 -17.18
C GLY A 96 28.60 10.71 -17.31
N ARG A 97 27.39 11.23 -17.61
CA ARG A 97 27.09 12.68 -17.58
C ARG A 97 26.67 13.20 -16.21
N GLY A 98 26.82 12.40 -15.16
CA GLY A 98 26.48 12.76 -13.78
C GLY A 98 25.05 12.45 -13.36
N GLY A 99 24.23 11.84 -14.25
CA GLY A 99 22.90 11.37 -13.91
C GLY A 99 22.93 10.28 -12.83
N LYS A 100 21.86 10.18 -12.05
CA LYS A 100 21.78 9.26 -10.90
C LYS A 100 20.65 8.27 -11.04
N LEU A 101 20.94 7.01 -10.71
CA LEU A 101 20.01 5.91 -10.83
C LEU A 101 19.48 5.49 -9.46
N ILE A 102 18.18 5.36 -9.33
CA ILE A 102 17.51 4.70 -8.20
C ILE A 102 16.94 3.40 -8.74
N VAL A 103 17.58 2.27 -8.44
CA VAL A 103 17.18 0.95 -8.95
C VAL A 103 16.26 0.28 -7.94
N CYS A 104 15.00 0.07 -8.32
CA CYS A 104 14.04 -0.73 -7.57
C CYS A 104 13.90 -2.09 -8.24
N TYR A 105 14.79 -3.02 -7.85
CA TYR A 105 14.97 -4.37 -8.42
C TYR A 105 15.63 -4.41 -9.81
N SER A 106 16.72 -5.17 -9.92
CA SER A 106 17.26 -5.70 -11.16
C SER A 106 18.06 -6.97 -10.87
N SER A 107 18.16 -7.87 -11.85
CA SER A 107 18.99 -9.07 -11.78
C SER A 107 20.23 -9.00 -12.69
N SER A 108 20.48 -7.85 -13.34
CA SER A 108 21.60 -7.66 -14.27
C SER A 108 22.93 -7.41 -13.55
N PRO A 109 23.94 -8.29 -13.75
CA PRO A 109 25.28 -8.05 -13.25
C PRO A 109 25.94 -6.82 -13.86
N ALA A 110 25.62 -6.49 -15.12
CA ALA A 110 26.15 -5.31 -15.81
C ALA A 110 25.65 -4.00 -15.18
N LEU A 111 24.36 -3.94 -14.81
CA LEU A 111 23.80 -2.79 -14.11
C LEU A 111 24.35 -2.68 -12.68
N ALA A 112 24.50 -3.80 -11.97
CA ALA A 112 25.14 -3.81 -10.66
C ALA A 112 26.60 -3.31 -10.73
N ALA A 113 27.36 -3.77 -11.72
CA ALA A 113 28.74 -3.34 -11.95
C ALA A 113 28.85 -1.83 -12.25
N LEU A 114 27.95 -1.28 -13.08
CA LEU A 114 27.84 0.17 -13.34
C LEU A 114 27.61 0.97 -12.04
N MET A 115 26.90 0.37 -11.09
CA MET A 115 26.64 0.97 -9.77
C MET A 115 27.70 0.65 -8.72
N GLY A 116 28.78 -0.06 -9.06
CA GLY A 116 29.82 -0.45 -8.12
C GLY A 116 29.34 -1.49 -7.10
N MET A 117 28.45 -2.39 -7.51
CA MET A 117 27.80 -3.42 -6.69
C MET A 117 27.94 -4.80 -7.34
N ARG A 118 27.65 -5.87 -6.60
CA ARG A 118 27.70 -7.24 -7.10
C ARG A 118 26.41 -7.97 -6.81
N THR A 119 25.81 -8.56 -7.84
CA THR A 119 24.67 -9.48 -7.70
C THR A 119 25.12 -10.79 -7.06
N VAL A 120 24.35 -11.30 -6.10
CA VAL A 120 24.57 -12.60 -5.46
C VAL A 120 23.58 -13.63 -5.98
N GLY A 121 22.29 -13.30 -5.98
CA GLY A 121 21.26 -14.19 -6.52
C GLY A 121 19.90 -14.01 -5.87
N TYR A 122 18.92 -14.76 -6.39
CA TYR A 122 17.56 -14.77 -5.88
C TYR A 122 17.46 -15.55 -4.57
N GLN A 123 16.76 -14.98 -3.59
CA GLN A 123 16.41 -15.64 -2.34
C GLN A 123 14.90 -15.57 -2.14
N LYS A 124 14.29 -16.73 -1.87
CA LYS A 124 12.88 -16.80 -1.48
C LYS A 124 12.77 -16.73 0.04
N GLY A 125 11.85 -15.91 0.52
CA GLY A 125 11.54 -15.77 1.94
C GLY A 125 10.54 -16.82 2.43
N SER A 126 10.36 -16.85 3.74
CA SER A 126 9.37 -17.63 4.48
C SER A 126 8.13 -16.77 4.83
N THR A 127 7.10 -17.40 5.39
CA THR A 127 5.84 -16.75 5.82
C THR A 127 5.96 -16.01 7.16
N ASP A 128 7.13 -16.09 7.79
CA ASP A 128 7.49 -15.49 9.08
C ASP A 128 7.63 -13.96 9.03
N GLY A 129 7.88 -13.39 7.85
CA GLY A 129 8.15 -11.97 7.70
C GLY A 129 9.61 -11.61 8.01
N ARG A 130 10.55 -12.46 7.61
CA ARG A 130 11.99 -12.20 7.70
C ARG A 130 12.42 -10.83 7.15
N TRP A 131 11.75 -10.31 6.11
CA TRP A 131 12.02 -9.00 5.54
C TRP A 131 10.78 -8.12 5.64
N SER A 132 10.55 -7.53 6.82
CA SER A 132 9.33 -6.77 7.13
C SER A 132 9.58 -5.28 7.42
N LEU A 133 10.82 -4.89 7.63
CA LEU A 133 11.22 -3.50 7.91
C LEU A 133 12.57 -3.22 7.27
N MET A 134 12.74 -2.04 6.69
CA MET A 134 14.02 -1.52 6.22
C MET A 134 14.48 -0.45 7.21
N ARG A 135 15.60 -0.67 7.89
CA ARG A 135 16.18 0.33 8.80
C ARG A 135 17.41 0.95 8.16
N PHE A 136 17.41 2.26 8.04
CA PHE A 136 18.48 3.01 7.39
C PHE A 136 19.63 3.27 8.38
N ALA A 137 20.87 3.20 7.88
CA ALA A 137 22.05 3.54 8.66
C ALA A 137 22.01 4.99 9.16
N GLU A 138 22.77 5.31 10.21
CA GLU A 138 22.87 6.68 10.74
C GLU A 138 23.45 7.64 9.69
N THR A 139 24.50 7.21 9.00
CA THR A 139 25.06 7.96 7.87
C THR A 139 24.23 7.69 6.62
N ARG A 140 23.33 8.63 6.31
CA ARG A 140 22.43 8.54 5.15
C ARG A 140 22.13 9.92 4.58
N PRO A 141 21.63 10.02 3.33
CA PRO A 141 21.25 11.30 2.75
C PRO A 141 20.20 12.04 3.59
N HIS A 142 20.32 13.36 3.61
CA HIS A 142 19.41 14.23 4.33
C HIS A 142 17.96 14.00 3.88
N GLY A 143 17.04 13.88 4.84
CA GLY A 143 15.64 13.63 4.58
C GLY A 143 15.23 12.16 4.49
N VAL A 144 16.17 11.22 4.37
CA VAL A 144 15.84 9.78 4.38
C VAL A 144 15.27 9.39 5.76
N PRO A 145 14.13 8.67 5.81
CA PRO A 145 13.53 8.25 7.08
C PRO A 145 14.41 7.25 7.82
N ASP A 146 14.22 7.13 9.15
CA ASP A 146 14.92 6.13 9.96
C ASP A 146 14.61 4.70 9.55
N ALA A 147 13.34 4.45 9.22
CA ALA A 147 12.90 3.16 8.78
C ALA A 147 11.67 3.26 7.86
N VAL A 148 11.43 2.20 7.10
CA VAL A 148 10.27 2.04 6.22
C VAL A 148 9.74 0.62 6.35
N LEU A 149 8.45 0.46 6.62
CA LEU A 149 7.79 -0.84 6.64
C LEU A 149 7.53 -1.33 5.22
N GLN A 150 7.93 -2.58 4.97
CA GLN A 150 7.61 -3.33 3.78
C GLN A 150 7.84 -4.81 4.07
N THR A 151 6.86 -5.66 3.77
CA THR A 151 6.99 -7.11 3.86
C THR A 151 7.27 -7.72 2.49
N SER A 152 8.53 -8.06 2.25
CA SER A 152 8.97 -8.72 1.02
C SER A 152 8.99 -10.24 1.20
N GLN A 153 8.52 -10.99 0.19
CA GLN A 153 8.52 -12.47 0.21
C GLN A 153 9.71 -13.09 -0.53
N ASN A 154 10.52 -12.27 -1.18
CA ASN A 154 11.72 -12.66 -1.90
C ASN A 154 12.65 -11.44 -1.98
N LEU A 155 13.91 -11.67 -2.33
CA LEU A 155 14.90 -10.64 -2.64
C LEU A 155 15.71 -11.10 -3.85
N PHE A 156 16.27 -10.13 -4.57
CA PHE A 156 17.44 -10.38 -5.39
C PHE A 156 18.64 -9.73 -4.69
N VAL A 157 19.44 -10.56 -4.03
CA VAL A 157 20.50 -10.09 -3.13
C VAL A 157 21.60 -9.41 -3.93
N VAL A 158 21.96 -8.21 -3.51
CA VAL A 158 23.07 -7.42 -4.03
C VAL A 158 23.96 -7.02 -2.86
N GLN A 159 25.27 -7.14 -3.07
CA GLN A 159 26.29 -6.79 -2.09
C GLN A 159 27.08 -5.55 -2.54
N PRO A 160 27.54 -4.74 -1.58
CA PRO A 160 28.45 -3.65 -1.89
C PRO A 160 29.81 -4.19 -2.35
N VAL A 161 30.50 -3.40 -3.17
CA VAL A 161 31.92 -3.61 -3.49
C VAL A 161 32.74 -2.63 -2.66
N ALA A 162 33.71 -3.14 -1.92
CA ALA A 162 34.56 -2.34 -1.04
C ALA A 162 35.17 -1.15 -1.78
N GLY A 163 35.07 0.04 -1.17
CA GLY A 163 35.56 1.30 -1.74
C GLY A 163 34.73 1.88 -2.88
N ARG A 164 33.66 1.20 -3.34
CA ARG A 164 32.80 1.67 -4.44
C ARG A 164 31.35 1.89 -4.03
N SER A 165 30.86 1.11 -3.08
CA SER A 165 29.50 1.23 -2.56
C SER A 165 29.43 0.78 -1.10
N GLN A 166 28.34 1.13 -0.43
CA GLN A 166 28.06 0.77 0.95
C GLN A 166 26.59 0.44 1.16
N VAL A 167 26.29 -0.31 2.22
CA VAL A 167 24.91 -0.56 2.64
C VAL A 167 24.32 0.73 3.21
N LEU A 168 23.13 1.10 2.72
CA LEU A 168 22.36 2.26 3.17
C LEU A 168 21.24 1.86 4.14
N ALA A 169 20.69 0.65 3.99
CA ALA A 169 19.69 0.11 4.91
C ALA A 169 19.78 -1.41 4.98
N TRP A 170 19.45 -1.97 6.15
CA TRP A 170 19.35 -3.40 6.38
C TRP A 170 17.89 -3.83 6.47
N TRP A 171 17.61 -5.06 6.05
CA TRP A 171 16.34 -5.68 6.38
C TRP A 171 16.29 -6.08 7.84
N HIS A 172 15.10 -5.97 8.42
CA HIS A 172 14.76 -6.48 9.74
C HIS A 172 13.50 -7.33 9.63
N ASP A 173 13.42 -8.35 10.48
CA ASP A 173 12.24 -9.18 10.62
C ASP A 173 11.10 -8.47 11.37
N ARG A 174 9.97 -9.17 11.57
CA ARG A 174 8.81 -8.62 12.29
C ARG A 174 9.06 -8.38 13.78
N GLN A 175 10.08 -9.01 14.36
CA GLN A 175 10.52 -8.80 15.73
C GLN A 175 11.50 -7.62 15.83
N GLY A 176 11.87 -7.02 14.69
CA GLY A 176 12.80 -5.92 14.61
C GLY A 176 14.27 -6.36 14.67
N GLN A 177 14.56 -7.67 14.59
CA GLN A 177 15.92 -8.17 14.54
C GLN A 177 16.49 -7.96 13.14
N GLN A 178 17.75 -7.51 13.06
CA GLN A 178 18.40 -7.28 11.77
C GLN A 178 18.71 -8.61 11.09
N THR A 179 18.43 -8.72 9.79
CA THR A 179 18.84 -9.86 8.98
C THR A 179 20.17 -9.55 8.26
N PRO A 180 20.89 -10.55 7.74
CA PRO A 180 22.18 -10.31 7.07
C PRO A 180 22.03 -9.72 5.65
N GLU A 181 20.80 -9.54 5.15
CA GLU A 181 20.56 -9.03 3.80
C GLU A 181 20.45 -7.49 3.76
N PRO A 182 21.21 -6.81 2.89
CA PRO A 182 21.00 -5.39 2.61
C PRO A 182 19.62 -5.16 1.99
N ALA A 183 18.91 -4.12 2.46
CA ALA A 183 17.70 -3.62 1.83
C ALA A 183 17.99 -2.57 0.76
N TRP A 184 18.85 -1.62 1.11
CA TRP A 184 19.30 -0.55 0.22
C TRP A 184 20.82 -0.45 0.21
N LEU A 185 21.38 -0.16 -0.95
CA LEU A 185 22.79 0.15 -1.15
C LEU A 185 22.92 1.55 -1.77
N SER A 186 24.07 2.18 -1.55
CA SER A 186 24.41 3.48 -2.09
C SER A 186 25.79 3.46 -2.73
N SER A 187 25.96 4.22 -3.81
CA SER A 187 27.22 4.45 -4.49
C SER A 187 27.24 5.83 -5.14
N PRO A 188 28.38 6.29 -5.68
CA PRO A 188 28.41 7.55 -6.43
C PRO A 188 27.42 7.60 -7.61
N SER A 189 27.04 6.45 -8.18
CA SER A 189 26.09 6.36 -9.31
C SER A 189 24.62 6.41 -8.86
N GLY A 190 24.33 6.29 -7.55
CA GLY A 190 22.98 6.39 -6.99
C GLY A 190 22.67 5.30 -5.97
N TYR A 191 21.46 4.75 -6.02
CA TYR A 191 20.92 3.86 -4.98
C TYR A 191 20.30 2.60 -5.56
N TRP A 192 20.38 1.50 -4.81
CA TRP A 192 19.85 0.21 -5.22
C TRP A 192 19.03 -0.44 -4.11
N MET A 193 17.80 -0.84 -4.42
CA MET A 193 16.97 -1.65 -3.56
C MET A 193 17.02 -3.12 -4.02
N THR A 194 17.23 -4.04 -3.07
CA THR A 194 17.33 -5.50 -3.32
C THR A 194 15.99 -6.16 -3.61
N HIS A 195 14.91 -5.37 -3.67
CA HIS A 195 13.56 -5.80 -4.05
C HIS A 195 12.85 -4.65 -4.77
N VAL A 196 11.62 -4.90 -5.23
CA VAL A 196 10.72 -3.83 -5.68
C VAL A 196 10.14 -3.07 -4.48
N LEU A 197 9.81 -1.79 -4.67
CA LEU A 197 9.01 -1.05 -3.68
C LEU A 197 7.54 -1.46 -3.77
N LEU A 198 7.00 -2.00 -2.68
CA LEU A 198 5.62 -2.46 -2.61
C LEU A 198 4.69 -1.40 -2.03
N ALA A 199 3.44 -1.39 -2.49
CA ALA A 199 2.36 -0.56 -1.95
C ALA A 199 1.60 -1.28 -0.82
N ASP A 200 2.34 -1.88 0.11
CA ASP A 200 1.86 -2.71 1.22
C ASP A 200 1.80 -1.98 2.59
N GLY A 201 2.02 -0.67 2.59
CA GLY A 201 2.08 0.18 3.79
C GLY A 201 3.06 1.34 3.60
N ASP A 202 3.16 2.24 4.58
CA ASP A 202 4.19 3.30 4.66
C ASP A 202 4.39 4.13 3.39
N ALA A 203 3.30 4.40 2.67
CA ALA A 203 3.33 5.15 1.41
C ALA A 203 4.00 6.52 1.56
N GLU A 204 3.74 7.23 2.66
CA GLU A 204 4.35 8.52 2.97
C GLU A 204 5.87 8.40 3.19
N ALA A 205 6.30 7.40 3.96
CA ALA A 205 7.73 7.17 4.21
C ALA A 205 8.46 6.74 2.92
N LYS A 206 7.81 5.96 2.04
CA LYS A 206 8.32 5.58 0.71
C LYS A 206 8.42 6.80 -0.22
N GLY A 207 7.43 7.69 -0.22
CA GLY A 207 7.48 8.96 -0.97
C GLY A 207 8.59 9.88 -0.45
N ARG A 208 8.72 10.03 0.87
CA ARG A 208 9.80 10.77 1.51
C ARG A 208 11.17 10.19 1.17
N LEU A 209 11.33 8.87 1.20
CA LEU A 209 12.55 8.17 0.81
C LEU A 209 12.92 8.52 -0.63
N LEU A 210 12.01 8.32 -1.58
CA LEU A 210 12.27 8.60 -2.99
C LEU A 210 12.66 10.06 -3.25
N LEU A 211 11.94 11.01 -2.63
CA LEU A 211 12.27 12.43 -2.71
C LEU A 211 13.65 12.72 -2.11
N ALA A 212 13.96 12.19 -0.93
CA ALA A 212 15.24 12.42 -0.27
C ALA A 212 16.41 11.86 -1.07
N LEU A 213 16.28 10.66 -1.65
CA LEU A 213 17.30 10.07 -2.52
C LEU A 213 17.51 10.91 -3.79
N ALA A 214 16.44 11.41 -4.42
CA ALA A 214 16.55 12.29 -5.57
C ALA A 214 17.18 13.65 -5.19
N ALA A 215 16.74 14.24 -4.08
CA ALA A 215 17.17 15.56 -3.63
C ALA A 215 18.58 15.58 -3.02
N ALA A 216 19.11 14.43 -2.62
CA ALA A 216 20.52 14.25 -2.31
C ALA A 216 21.43 14.61 -3.50
N HIS A 217 20.91 14.49 -4.72
CA HIS A 217 21.61 14.80 -5.96
C HIS A 217 21.13 16.08 -6.63
N ASP A 218 19.86 16.43 -6.46
CA ASP A 218 19.28 17.69 -6.95
C ASP A 218 18.51 18.43 -5.86
N ARG A 219 19.23 19.25 -5.07
CA ARG A 219 18.63 19.97 -3.93
C ARG A 219 17.52 20.94 -4.33
N SER A 220 17.46 21.38 -5.59
CA SER A 220 16.38 22.24 -6.09
C SER A 220 15.01 21.56 -6.08
N LEU A 221 14.93 20.24 -5.84
CA LEU A 221 13.67 19.53 -5.70
C LEU A 221 12.88 19.93 -4.45
N TRP A 222 13.55 20.33 -3.37
CA TRP A 222 12.89 20.55 -2.08
C TRP A 222 11.92 21.73 -2.08
N LEU A 223 12.30 22.86 -2.68
CA LEU A 223 11.47 24.08 -2.67
C LEU A 223 10.15 23.91 -3.43
N PRO A 224 10.14 23.45 -4.71
CA PRO A 224 8.89 23.16 -5.41
C PRO A 224 8.04 22.08 -4.71
N ALA A 225 8.69 21.06 -4.13
CA ALA A 225 8.00 20.02 -3.38
C ALA A 225 7.28 20.59 -2.16
N ALA A 226 7.96 21.42 -1.36
CA ALA A 226 7.39 22.08 -0.19
C ALA A 226 6.20 22.98 -0.57
N ALA A 227 6.34 23.78 -1.63
CA ALA A 227 5.28 24.64 -2.12
C ALA A 227 4.05 23.84 -2.57
N ARG A 228 4.27 22.74 -3.32
CA ARG A 228 3.19 21.86 -3.78
C ARG A 228 2.48 21.15 -2.62
N VAL A 229 3.22 20.63 -1.64
CA VAL A 229 2.62 20.00 -0.45
C VAL A 229 1.80 21.02 0.35
N LEU A 230 2.30 22.24 0.50
CA LEU A 230 1.56 23.30 1.20
C LEU A 230 0.27 23.68 0.45
N GLN A 231 0.32 23.76 -0.89
CA GLN A 231 -0.89 23.95 -1.70
C GLN A 231 -1.88 22.80 -1.53
N GLN A 232 -1.42 21.55 -1.55
CA GLN A 232 -2.28 20.38 -1.30
C GLN A 232 -2.90 20.42 0.11
N ALA A 233 -2.15 20.86 1.12
CA ALA A 233 -2.66 21.00 2.49
C ALA A 233 -3.86 21.96 2.55
N ARG A 234 -3.83 23.05 1.78
CA ARG A 234 -4.94 24.03 1.70
C ARG A 234 -6.21 23.46 1.05
N LEU A 235 -6.09 22.39 0.28
CA LEU A 235 -7.22 21.71 -0.37
C LEU A 235 -7.90 20.68 0.52
N VAL A 236 -7.32 20.34 1.67
CA VAL A 236 -7.92 19.36 2.60
C VAL A 236 -9.35 19.81 2.96
N GLY A 237 -10.29 18.88 2.84
CA GLY A 237 -11.71 19.10 3.14
C GLY A 237 -12.45 20.05 2.19
N GLY A 238 -11.78 20.65 1.20
CA GLY A 238 -12.40 21.60 0.27
C GLY A 238 -12.96 22.87 0.95
N VAL A 239 -12.45 23.23 2.13
CA VAL A 239 -13.02 24.32 2.95
C VAL A 239 -12.43 25.70 2.69
N GLY A 240 -11.45 25.82 1.80
CA GLY A 240 -10.76 27.09 1.53
C GLY A 240 -9.56 27.35 2.44
N GLY A 241 -8.77 26.31 2.74
CA GLY A 241 -7.54 26.45 3.52
C GLY A 241 -7.78 26.62 5.02
N VAL A 242 -6.80 27.24 5.69
CA VAL A 242 -6.74 27.32 7.16
C VAL A 242 -7.88 28.15 7.74
N GLU A 243 -8.26 29.24 7.09
CA GLU A 243 -9.40 30.05 7.52
C GLU A 243 -10.73 29.28 7.43
N GLY A 244 -10.90 28.54 6.34
CA GLY A 244 -12.01 27.59 6.17
C GLY A 244 -12.09 26.54 7.28
N MET A 245 -10.94 25.97 7.64
CA MET A 245 -10.85 25.00 8.74
C MET A 245 -11.19 25.64 10.09
N ALA A 246 -10.71 26.85 10.37
CA ALA A 246 -11.04 27.56 11.59
C ALA A 246 -12.55 27.86 11.70
N ALA A 247 -13.16 28.30 10.59
CA ALA A 247 -14.61 28.52 10.52
C ALA A 247 -15.42 27.23 10.65
N LEU A 248 -14.94 26.12 10.10
CA LEU A 248 -15.54 24.80 10.29
C LEU A 248 -15.48 24.37 11.76
N ALA A 249 -14.30 24.48 12.39
CA ALA A 249 -14.10 24.15 13.80
C ALA A 249 -14.99 24.98 14.73
N GLY A 250 -15.15 26.28 14.47
CA GLY A 250 -15.98 27.18 15.27
C GLY A 250 -17.49 26.87 15.23
N ARG A 251 -17.97 26.19 14.18
CA ARG A 251 -19.39 25.83 14.00
C ARG A 251 -19.80 24.54 14.69
N LEU A 252 -18.87 23.86 15.38
CA LEU A 252 -19.19 22.62 16.10
C LEU A 252 -20.15 22.90 17.27
N ALA A 253 -21.19 22.07 17.37
CA ALA A 253 -22.22 22.20 18.41
C ALA A 253 -21.71 21.80 19.80
N ASP A 254 -20.91 20.73 19.87
CA ASP A 254 -20.32 20.24 21.12
C ASP A 254 -19.22 21.20 21.61
N PRO A 255 -19.36 21.81 22.82
CA PRO A 255 -18.44 22.84 23.29
C PRO A 255 -17.00 22.37 23.48
N GLU A 256 -16.80 21.16 24.00
CA GLU A 256 -15.45 20.62 24.25
C GLU A 256 -14.74 20.29 22.94
N ARG A 257 -15.44 19.63 22.03
CA ARG A 257 -14.95 19.30 20.70
C ARG A 257 -14.65 20.57 19.90
N ARG A 258 -15.52 21.58 20.00
CA ARG A 258 -15.28 22.91 19.43
C ARG A 258 -14.00 23.52 19.99
N ALA A 259 -13.82 23.54 21.30
CA ALA A 259 -12.61 24.09 21.92
C ALA A 259 -11.33 23.38 21.43
N ARG A 260 -11.34 22.04 21.38
CA ARG A 260 -10.23 21.24 20.85
C ARG A 260 -9.95 21.54 19.37
N ALA A 261 -10.98 21.53 18.52
CA ALA A 261 -10.84 21.78 17.09
C ALA A 261 -10.37 23.21 16.80
N VAL A 262 -10.87 24.21 17.53
CA VAL A 262 -10.44 25.61 17.39
C VAL A 262 -8.98 25.78 17.82
N SER A 263 -8.56 25.15 18.91
CA SER A 263 -7.16 25.15 19.34
C SER A 263 -6.25 24.53 18.28
N ALA A 264 -6.63 23.37 17.74
CA ALA A 264 -5.91 22.71 16.66
C ALA A 264 -5.86 23.56 15.38
N ALA A 265 -6.96 24.22 15.00
CA ALA A 265 -6.98 25.13 13.85
C ALA A 265 -6.05 26.35 14.02
N ARG A 266 -5.93 26.90 15.24
CA ARG A 266 -4.94 27.94 15.55
C ARG A 266 -3.51 27.43 15.38
N ALA A 267 -3.24 26.21 15.85
CA ALA A 267 -1.94 25.57 15.69
C ALA A 267 -1.58 25.28 14.21
N VAL A 268 -2.59 25.00 13.37
CA VAL A 268 -2.41 24.91 11.91
C VAL A 268 -1.98 26.26 11.35
N ARG A 269 -2.67 27.35 11.71
CA ARG A 269 -2.35 28.71 11.21
C ARG A 269 -0.92 29.12 11.52
N LEU A 270 -0.46 28.89 12.76
CA LEU A 270 0.92 29.15 13.14
C LEU A 270 1.91 28.33 12.30
N LYS A 271 1.63 27.04 12.10
CA LYS A 271 2.50 26.15 11.32
C LYS A 271 2.52 26.50 9.83
N GLU A 272 1.40 26.98 9.27
CA GLU A 272 1.36 27.48 7.90
C GLU A 272 2.21 28.75 7.74
N GLY A 273 2.15 29.67 8.71
CA GLY A 273 3.01 30.85 8.74
C GLY A 273 4.50 30.48 8.75
N GLU A 274 4.89 29.52 9.59
CA GLU A 274 6.26 28.98 9.63
C GLU A 274 6.67 28.36 8.29
N ALA A 275 5.82 27.52 7.69
CA ALA A 275 6.09 26.91 6.38
C ALA A 275 6.27 27.97 5.28
N ALA A 276 5.45 29.03 5.29
CA ALA A 276 5.56 30.14 4.35
C ALA A 276 6.86 30.93 4.55
N GLN A 277 7.29 31.17 5.79
CA GLN A 277 8.56 31.83 6.10
C GLN A 277 9.76 31.00 5.63
N LEU A 278 9.76 29.69 5.89
CA LEU A 278 10.82 28.78 5.45
C LEU A 278 10.90 28.70 3.92
N LEU A 279 9.75 28.70 3.23
CA LEU A 279 9.70 28.81 1.77
C LEU A 279 10.32 30.11 1.26
N ALA A 280 9.95 31.25 1.86
CA ALA A 280 10.46 32.56 1.48
C ALA A 280 11.98 32.70 1.74
N ALA A 281 12.48 32.04 2.80
CA ALA A 281 13.90 32.00 3.14
C ALA A 281 14.72 31.04 2.27
N GLY A 282 14.09 30.25 1.39
CA GLY A 282 14.80 29.26 0.56
C GLY A 282 15.18 27.97 1.30
N ASN A 283 14.72 27.77 2.55
CA ASN A 283 14.99 26.59 3.36
C ASN A 283 14.06 25.44 2.95
N GLY A 284 14.32 24.89 1.76
CA GLY A 284 13.37 23.99 1.09
C GLY A 284 13.03 22.72 1.86
N TYR A 285 13.99 22.09 2.54
CA TYR A 285 13.73 20.84 3.26
C TYR A 285 12.89 21.09 4.52
N GLU A 286 13.28 22.09 5.30
CA GLU A 286 12.59 22.51 6.52
C GLU A 286 11.17 22.99 6.16
N ALA A 287 11.03 23.73 5.06
CA ALA A 287 9.74 24.10 4.50
C ALA A 287 8.90 22.88 4.12
N TRP A 288 9.50 21.84 3.53
CA TRP A 288 8.81 20.61 3.17
C TRP A 288 8.32 19.86 4.41
N LEU A 289 9.12 19.78 5.48
CA LEU A 289 8.70 19.21 6.76
C LEU A 289 7.54 20.01 7.38
N ALA A 290 7.65 21.34 7.40
CA ALA A 290 6.61 22.21 7.92
C ALA A 290 5.31 22.08 7.11
N ALA A 291 5.39 22.01 5.77
CA ALA A 291 4.24 21.82 4.90
C ALA A 291 3.53 20.48 5.13
N ASN A 292 4.27 19.37 5.32
CA ASN A 292 3.67 18.09 5.69
C ASN A 292 3.02 18.15 7.08
N ALA A 293 3.63 18.82 8.05
CA ALA A 293 3.01 19.05 9.35
C ALA A 293 1.71 19.85 9.25
N VAL A 294 1.64 20.87 8.38
CA VAL A 294 0.39 21.58 8.07
C VAL A 294 -0.65 20.62 7.49
N LYS A 295 -0.28 19.80 6.50
CA LYS A 295 -1.17 18.81 5.88
C LYS A 295 -1.75 17.82 6.90
N THR A 296 -0.91 17.24 7.76
CA THR A 296 -1.34 16.33 8.82
C THR A 296 -2.31 17.00 9.79
N ARG A 297 -1.96 18.19 10.29
CA ARG A 297 -2.85 18.93 11.21
C ARG A 297 -4.15 19.39 10.55
N MET A 298 -4.14 19.72 9.25
CA MET A 298 -5.36 20.00 8.49
C MET A 298 -6.28 18.77 8.45
N TYR A 299 -5.74 17.56 8.24
CA TYR A 299 -6.52 16.33 8.33
C TYR A 299 -7.06 16.07 9.73
N GLU A 300 -6.27 16.33 10.78
CA GLU A 300 -6.70 16.20 12.17
C GLU A 300 -7.88 17.13 12.47
N VAL A 301 -7.77 18.42 12.15
CA VAL A 301 -8.87 19.39 12.36
C VAL A 301 -10.09 19.00 11.54
N TYR A 302 -9.90 18.61 10.28
CA TYR A 302 -11.00 18.17 9.42
C TYR A 302 -11.72 16.94 9.99
N GLY A 303 -10.96 15.95 10.47
CA GLY A 303 -11.49 14.76 11.16
C GLY A 303 -12.21 15.12 12.45
N MET A 304 -11.64 16.01 13.26
CA MET A 304 -12.27 16.57 14.45
C MET A 304 -13.54 17.36 14.14
N ALA A 305 -13.77 17.80 12.90
CA ALA A 305 -15.01 18.46 12.53
C ALA A 305 -16.11 17.51 12.03
N GLN A 306 -15.81 16.25 11.75
CA GLN A 306 -16.79 15.32 11.16
C GLN A 306 -17.85 14.86 12.20
N PRO A 307 -19.15 15.01 11.95
CA PRO A 307 -20.16 14.52 12.88
C PRO A 307 -20.07 12.99 13.03
N ALA A 308 -20.08 12.50 14.27
CA ALA A 308 -20.19 11.06 14.51
C ALA A 308 -21.58 10.61 14.04
N ARG A 309 -21.64 9.51 13.28
CA ARG A 309 -22.92 8.97 12.82
C ARG A 309 -23.36 7.82 13.73
N ARG A 310 -24.66 7.77 14.05
CA ARG A 310 -25.20 6.63 14.80
C ARG A 310 -24.97 5.34 14.00
N GLY A 311 -24.32 4.36 14.62
CA GLY A 311 -23.99 3.09 13.98
C GLY A 311 -22.78 3.14 13.04
N GLU A 312 -21.98 4.21 13.08
CA GLU A 312 -20.75 4.33 12.29
C GLU A 312 -19.80 3.14 12.52
N ILE A 313 -19.22 2.65 11.43
CA ILE A 313 -18.26 1.56 11.42
C ILE A 313 -16.87 2.18 11.28
N ARG A 314 -16.04 2.02 12.32
CA ARG A 314 -14.60 2.32 12.26
C ARG A 314 -13.86 1.01 12.20
N ALA A 315 -13.44 0.63 11.00
CA ALA A 315 -12.89 -0.69 10.74
C ALA A 315 -11.47 -0.66 10.17
N VAL A 316 -10.77 -1.78 10.39
CA VAL A 316 -9.53 -2.12 9.68
C VAL A 316 -9.71 -3.40 8.88
N TRP A 317 -9.04 -3.49 7.75
CA TRP A 317 -8.96 -4.71 6.94
C TRP A 317 -7.66 -5.44 7.22
N ASP A 318 -7.75 -6.66 7.73
CA ASP A 318 -6.63 -7.59 7.83
C ASP A 318 -6.64 -8.54 6.63
N HIS A 319 -5.88 -8.19 5.60
CA HIS A 319 -5.72 -9.00 4.40
C HIS A 319 -4.98 -10.32 4.69
N SER A 320 -4.12 -10.34 5.70
CA SER A 320 -3.28 -11.51 5.98
C SER A 320 -4.05 -12.65 6.66
N GLY A 321 -5.18 -12.33 7.31
CA GLY A 321 -5.96 -13.27 8.11
C GLY A 321 -5.31 -13.68 9.43
N ARG A 322 -4.24 -12.99 9.86
CA ARG A 322 -3.41 -13.35 11.01
C ARG A 322 -3.27 -12.22 12.04
N GLY A 323 -3.88 -11.07 11.80
CA GLY A 323 -3.71 -9.87 12.60
C GLY A 323 -2.43 -9.08 12.26
N LEU A 324 -2.30 -7.88 12.84
CA LEU A 324 -1.13 -7.01 12.63
C LEU A 324 0.16 -7.67 13.17
N TYR A 325 0.02 -8.38 14.29
CA TYR A 325 1.06 -9.22 14.87
C TYR A 325 0.63 -10.68 14.66
N PRO A 326 1.18 -11.37 13.63
CA PRO A 326 0.70 -12.69 13.22
C PRO A 326 0.58 -13.68 14.38
N GLY A 327 -0.64 -14.16 14.64
CA GLY A 327 -0.95 -15.09 15.72
C GLY A 327 -1.19 -14.43 17.10
N ASP A 328 -0.73 -13.19 17.32
CA ASP A 328 -1.00 -12.40 18.53
C ASP A 328 -2.20 -11.46 18.32
N TRP A 329 -3.37 -12.11 18.23
CA TRP A 329 -4.66 -11.43 18.18
C TRP A 329 -4.93 -10.56 19.42
N PRO A 330 -4.61 -10.98 20.66
CA PRO A 330 -4.79 -10.12 21.84
C PRO A 330 -4.09 -8.77 21.72
N ARG A 331 -2.83 -8.73 21.26
CA ARG A 331 -2.11 -7.47 21.05
C ARG A 331 -2.73 -6.65 19.93
N THR A 332 -3.06 -7.29 18.80
CA THR A 332 -3.71 -6.62 17.67
C THR A 332 -5.04 -5.96 18.08
N CYS A 333 -5.91 -6.71 18.77
CA CYS A 333 -7.22 -6.22 19.18
C CYS A 333 -7.13 -5.13 20.26
N ARG A 334 -6.20 -5.22 21.23
CA ARG A 334 -5.98 -4.13 22.21
C ARG A 334 -5.59 -2.83 21.51
N LEU A 335 -4.59 -2.90 20.62
CA LEU A 335 -4.14 -1.72 19.87
C LEU A 335 -5.28 -1.06 19.09
N LEU A 336 -6.11 -1.85 18.41
CA LEU A 336 -7.25 -1.35 17.65
C LEU A 336 -8.33 -0.74 18.54
N LYS A 337 -8.60 -1.36 19.70
CA LYS A 337 -9.55 -0.84 20.67
C LYS A 337 -9.09 0.51 21.24
N ASP A 338 -7.83 0.60 21.63
CA ASP A 338 -7.22 1.81 22.19
C ASP A 338 -7.20 2.95 21.16
N ALA A 339 -6.99 2.62 19.88
CA ALA A 339 -7.11 3.54 18.76
C ALA A 339 -8.56 3.91 18.38
N GLY A 340 -9.57 3.35 19.08
CA GLY A 340 -10.98 3.68 18.89
C GLY A 340 -11.68 2.97 17.73
N PHE A 341 -11.08 1.93 17.15
CA PHE A 341 -11.76 1.10 16.15
C PHE A 341 -12.84 0.23 16.80
N SER A 342 -13.88 -0.06 16.04
CA SER A 342 -15.03 -0.87 16.47
C SER A 342 -15.13 -2.20 15.72
N ASP A 343 -14.47 -2.32 14.56
CA ASP A 343 -14.68 -3.42 13.62
C ASP A 343 -13.37 -3.91 13.01
N LEU A 344 -13.29 -5.22 12.73
CA LEU A 344 -12.19 -5.86 12.04
C LEU A 344 -12.76 -6.69 10.89
N TYR A 345 -12.32 -6.43 9.66
CA TYR A 345 -12.56 -7.29 8.50
C TYR A 345 -11.38 -8.22 8.31
N VAL A 346 -11.54 -9.49 8.65
CA VAL A 346 -10.45 -10.47 8.62
C VAL A 346 -10.61 -11.36 7.40
N ASN A 347 -9.60 -11.41 6.53
CA ASN A 347 -9.56 -12.36 5.43
C ASN A 347 -9.46 -13.78 6.00
N VAL A 348 -10.54 -14.55 5.93
CA VAL A 348 -10.59 -15.88 6.55
C VAL A 348 -10.53 -17.00 5.51
N ALA A 349 -10.84 -16.73 4.24
CA ALA A 349 -10.86 -17.75 3.21
C ALA A 349 -10.94 -17.18 1.79
N GLY A 350 -10.52 -17.99 0.84
CA GLY A 350 -10.77 -17.86 -0.59
C GLY A 350 -11.09 -19.20 -1.22
N ALA A 351 -11.24 -19.27 -2.54
CA ALA A 351 -11.54 -20.53 -3.23
C ALA A 351 -10.46 -21.62 -2.98
N GLY A 352 -9.21 -21.19 -2.76
CA GLY A 352 -8.05 -22.04 -2.56
C GLY A 352 -7.63 -22.29 -1.12
N PHE A 353 -8.23 -21.63 -0.11
CA PHE A 353 -7.75 -21.72 1.27
C PHE A 353 -8.79 -21.31 2.32
N ALA A 354 -8.61 -21.77 3.55
CA ALA A 354 -9.31 -21.30 4.74
C ALA A 354 -8.36 -21.24 5.95
N HIS A 355 -8.36 -20.09 6.64
CA HIS A 355 -7.61 -19.87 7.89
C HIS A 355 -8.40 -20.30 9.14
N TYR A 356 -9.55 -20.95 8.95
CA TYR A 356 -10.42 -21.47 10.00
C TYR A 356 -10.76 -22.94 9.74
N ALA A 357 -11.40 -23.61 10.70
CA ALA A 357 -11.80 -25.01 10.60
C ALA A 357 -12.96 -25.22 9.60
N SER A 358 -12.70 -25.03 8.30
CA SER A 358 -13.67 -25.22 7.23
C SER A 358 -13.94 -26.71 6.97
N GLY A 359 -15.21 -27.06 6.77
CA GLY A 359 -15.64 -28.37 6.27
C GLY A 359 -15.84 -28.43 4.76
N VAL A 360 -15.63 -27.31 4.05
CA VAL A 360 -15.92 -27.19 2.60
C VAL A 360 -14.70 -26.71 1.82
N LEU A 361 -13.97 -25.74 2.35
CA LEU A 361 -12.78 -25.18 1.73
C LEU A 361 -11.53 -25.89 2.24
N PRO A 362 -10.47 -26.02 1.41
CA PRO A 362 -9.21 -26.58 1.86
C PRO A 362 -8.61 -25.73 2.97
N ARG A 363 -8.11 -26.37 4.02
CA ARG A 363 -7.39 -25.68 5.10
C ARG A 363 -6.10 -25.09 4.55
N SER A 364 -5.78 -23.91 5.02
CA SER A 364 -4.54 -23.22 4.69
C SER A 364 -3.39 -23.76 5.52
N ARG A 365 -2.16 -23.60 5.03
CA ARG A 365 -0.94 -23.82 5.81
C ARG A 365 -0.92 -23.03 7.12
N VAL A 366 -1.48 -21.82 7.13
CA VAL A 366 -1.62 -20.99 8.35
C VAL A 366 -2.48 -21.70 9.39
N PHE A 367 -3.57 -22.35 8.98
CA PHE A 367 -4.40 -23.15 9.88
C PHE A 367 -3.60 -24.34 10.44
N ASP A 368 -2.85 -25.04 9.59
CA ASP A 368 -2.08 -26.21 10.00
C ASP A 368 -0.94 -25.84 10.97
N GLU A 369 -0.32 -24.68 10.80
CA GLU A 369 0.80 -24.21 11.64
C GLU A 369 0.36 -23.43 12.89
N GLN A 370 -0.69 -22.62 12.79
CA GLN A 370 -1.07 -21.62 13.80
C GLN A 370 -2.48 -21.83 14.36
N GLY A 371 -3.20 -22.85 13.89
CA GLY A 371 -4.57 -23.14 14.29
C GLY A 371 -5.61 -22.19 13.69
N ASP A 372 -6.84 -22.28 14.20
CA ASP A 372 -7.99 -21.51 13.73
C ASP A 372 -7.85 -20.01 14.03
N GLN A 373 -7.48 -19.24 13.00
CA GLN A 373 -7.25 -17.80 13.13
C GLN A 373 -8.54 -17.02 13.37
N LEU A 374 -9.67 -17.45 12.81
CA LEU A 374 -10.95 -16.79 13.04
C LEU A 374 -11.40 -16.99 14.49
N ALA A 375 -11.26 -18.19 15.03
CA ALA A 375 -11.56 -18.48 16.43
C ALA A 375 -10.65 -17.68 17.37
N ALA A 376 -9.34 -17.62 17.09
CA ALA A 376 -8.38 -16.84 17.87
C ALA A 376 -8.70 -15.34 17.85
N CYS A 377 -9.03 -14.78 16.67
CA CYS A 377 -9.47 -13.40 16.52
C CYS A 377 -10.73 -13.11 17.34
N LEU A 378 -11.76 -13.96 17.23
CA LEU A 378 -13.01 -13.81 17.97
C LEU A 378 -12.80 -13.86 19.48
N ALA A 379 -11.93 -14.76 19.96
CA ALA A 379 -11.60 -14.87 21.37
C ALA A 379 -10.94 -13.60 21.92
N ALA A 380 -10.06 -12.97 21.14
CA ALA A 380 -9.40 -11.72 21.51
C ALA A 380 -10.30 -10.48 21.38
N ALA A 381 -11.14 -10.43 20.34
CA ALA A 381 -11.98 -9.28 20.02
C ALA A 381 -13.20 -9.15 20.96
N LYS A 382 -13.81 -10.28 21.34
CA LYS A 382 -15.08 -10.31 22.10
C LYS A 382 -14.98 -9.61 23.46
N PRO A 383 -13.97 -9.83 24.31
CA PRO A 383 -13.83 -9.13 25.59
C PRO A 383 -13.69 -7.60 25.44
N LEU A 384 -13.16 -7.13 24.29
CA LEU A 384 -12.94 -5.72 24.00
C LEU A 384 -14.16 -5.05 23.31
N GLY A 385 -15.20 -5.83 23.01
CA GLY A 385 -16.38 -5.37 22.30
C GLY A 385 -16.13 -5.03 20.83
N LEU A 386 -15.09 -5.60 20.22
CA LEU A 386 -14.77 -5.43 18.80
C LEU A 386 -15.63 -6.39 17.95
N ARG A 387 -16.21 -5.87 16.87
CA ARG A 387 -16.98 -6.67 15.90
C ARG A 387 -16.05 -7.27 14.86
N VAL A 388 -16.06 -8.58 14.71
CA VAL A 388 -15.28 -9.28 13.68
C VAL A 388 -16.17 -9.66 12.53
N HIS A 389 -15.75 -9.29 11.31
CA HIS A 389 -16.43 -9.58 10.07
C HIS A 389 -15.55 -10.51 9.24
N ALA A 390 -16.11 -11.66 8.87
CA ALA A 390 -15.45 -12.59 7.97
C ALA A 390 -15.42 -11.98 6.56
N TRP A 391 -14.22 -11.80 6.03
CA TRP A 391 -13.98 -11.43 4.64
C TRP A 391 -13.57 -12.67 3.86
N LEU A 392 -14.30 -12.93 2.78
CA LEU A 392 -14.03 -14.00 1.83
C LEU A 392 -13.53 -13.41 0.51
N LEU A 393 -12.42 -13.94 0.00
CA LEU A 393 -11.94 -13.68 -1.35
C LEU A 393 -12.78 -14.48 -2.35
N CYS A 394 -13.81 -13.82 -2.87
CA CYS A 394 -14.63 -14.36 -3.94
C CYS A 394 -13.93 -14.17 -5.29
N PHE A 395 -14.19 -15.10 -6.20
CA PHE A 395 -13.77 -15.01 -7.59
C PHE A 395 -12.27 -14.77 -7.75
N SER A 396 -11.45 -15.44 -6.94
CA SER A 396 -10.00 -15.39 -6.97
C SER A 396 -9.42 -16.79 -6.82
N THR A 397 -8.34 -17.06 -7.56
CA THR A 397 -7.54 -18.28 -7.41
C THR A 397 -6.36 -18.08 -6.45
N GLU A 398 -6.30 -16.94 -5.77
CA GLU A 398 -5.26 -16.65 -4.78
C GLU A 398 -5.23 -17.74 -3.69
N GLY A 399 -4.02 -18.23 -3.41
CA GLY A 399 -3.78 -19.31 -2.46
C GLY A 399 -4.17 -20.72 -2.93
N ALA A 400 -4.68 -20.89 -4.15
CA ALA A 400 -4.99 -22.23 -4.69
C ALA A 400 -3.70 -23.00 -5.05
N THR A 401 -3.64 -24.27 -4.66
CA THR A 401 -2.57 -25.18 -5.09
C THR A 401 -2.74 -25.56 -6.58
N PRO A 402 -1.68 -26.04 -7.26
CA PRO A 402 -1.79 -26.54 -8.64
C PRO A 402 -2.90 -27.58 -8.82
N GLU A 403 -3.06 -28.49 -7.86
CA GLU A 403 -4.11 -29.51 -7.87
C GLU A 403 -5.50 -28.87 -7.80
N ARG A 404 -5.66 -27.81 -6.99
CA ARG A 404 -6.91 -27.08 -6.86
C ARG A 404 -7.23 -26.27 -8.12
N LEU A 405 -6.22 -25.68 -8.75
CA LEU A 405 -6.36 -25.02 -10.05
C LEU A 405 -6.81 -26.01 -11.13
N GLU A 406 -6.29 -27.23 -11.13
CA GLU A 406 -6.71 -28.27 -12.07
C GLU A 406 -8.17 -28.68 -11.85
N ILE A 407 -8.64 -28.74 -10.60
CA ILE A 407 -10.07 -28.93 -10.30
C ILE A 407 -10.90 -27.78 -10.88
N PHE A 408 -10.46 -26.53 -10.70
CA PHE A 408 -11.15 -25.36 -11.23
C PHE A 408 -11.18 -25.37 -12.76
N HIS A 409 -10.08 -25.77 -13.39
CA HIS A 409 -9.97 -25.93 -14.83
C HIS A 409 -10.96 -26.97 -15.35
N LYS A 410 -10.94 -28.19 -14.81
CA LYS A 410 -11.87 -29.28 -15.19
C LYS A 410 -13.34 -28.93 -15.01
N ARG A 411 -13.65 -28.04 -14.06
CA ARG A 411 -15.02 -27.57 -13.80
C ARG A 411 -15.41 -26.33 -14.61
N GLY A 412 -14.52 -25.79 -15.44
CA GLY A 412 -14.77 -24.57 -16.22
C GLY A 412 -14.91 -23.32 -15.35
N TRP A 413 -14.30 -23.29 -14.17
CA TRP A 413 -14.42 -22.19 -13.21
C TRP A 413 -13.36 -21.10 -13.43
N LEU A 414 -12.26 -21.39 -14.13
CA LEU A 414 -11.22 -20.42 -14.41
C LEU A 414 -11.69 -19.37 -15.44
N LEU A 415 -11.26 -18.12 -15.24
CA LEU A 415 -11.47 -17.07 -16.24
C LEU A 415 -10.68 -17.38 -17.51
N THR A 416 -11.34 -17.41 -18.66
CA THR A 416 -10.68 -17.56 -19.97
C THR A 416 -10.39 -16.20 -20.59
N ALA A 417 -9.29 -16.12 -21.33
CA ALA A 417 -9.00 -14.96 -22.17
C ALA A 417 -9.99 -14.91 -23.36
N ALA A 418 -10.07 -13.74 -24.01
CA ALA A 418 -11.02 -13.52 -25.11
C ALA A 418 -10.81 -14.44 -26.32
N ASP A 419 -9.61 -15.00 -26.46
CA ASP A 419 -9.15 -15.92 -27.50
C ASP A 419 -9.30 -17.41 -27.13
N GLY A 420 -9.89 -17.73 -25.96
CA GLY A 420 -10.26 -19.10 -25.58
C GLY A 420 -9.40 -19.82 -24.52
N PRO A 421 -8.07 -19.63 -24.41
CA PRO A 421 -7.31 -20.32 -23.37
C PRO A 421 -7.61 -19.75 -21.96
N PRO A 422 -7.54 -20.57 -20.90
CA PRO A 422 -7.63 -20.09 -19.53
C PRO A 422 -6.55 -19.03 -19.28
N CYS A 423 -6.93 -17.88 -18.70
CA CYS A 423 -5.99 -16.80 -18.43
C CYS A 423 -4.97 -17.29 -17.38
N PRO A 424 -3.69 -17.51 -17.73
CA PRO A 424 -2.81 -18.32 -16.89
C PRO A 424 -2.45 -17.70 -15.54
N ARG A 425 -2.79 -16.43 -15.30
CA ARG A 425 -2.36 -15.68 -14.10
C ARG A 425 -3.32 -14.59 -13.65
N SER A 426 -4.55 -14.51 -14.16
CA SER A 426 -5.51 -13.66 -13.47
C SER A 426 -5.95 -14.42 -12.23
N GLY A 427 -5.63 -13.92 -11.04
CA GLY A 427 -6.19 -14.39 -9.77
C GLY A 427 -7.70 -14.17 -9.72
N ARG A 428 -8.46 -14.68 -10.71
CA ARG A 428 -9.88 -14.45 -10.93
C ARG A 428 -10.60 -15.68 -11.48
N ILE A 429 -11.84 -15.89 -11.06
CA ILE A 429 -12.73 -17.02 -11.42
C ILE A 429 -14.04 -16.43 -11.98
N TRP A 430 -14.45 -16.76 -13.21
CA TRP A 430 -15.86 -16.87 -13.64
C TRP A 430 -16.05 -17.22 -15.13
N ARG A 431 -17.01 -18.14 -15.38
CA ARG A 431 -18.17 -17.95 -16.27
C ARG A 431 -19.36 -18.78 -15.74
N ALA A 432 -20.54 -18.19 -15.57
CA ALA A 432 -21.81 -18.93 -15.46
C ALA A 432 -22.43 -18.96 -16.86
N PRO A 433 -23.02 -20.09 -17.30
CA PRO A 433 -23.93 -20.05 -18.43
C PRO A 433 -25.23 -19.37 -17.98
N CYS A 434 -25.37 -18.09 -18.28
CA CYS A 434 -26.62 -17.35 -18.09
C CYS A 434 -27.54 -17.66 -19.28
N ALA A 435 -28.30 -18.75 -19.21
CA ALA A 435 -29.50 -18.90 -20.03
C ALA A 435 -30.67 -18.35 -19.22
N SER A 436 -31.42 -17.40 -19.80
CA SER A 436 -32.66 -16.77 -19.31
C SER A 436 -32.59 -15.58 -18.32
N TRP A 437 -32.04 -14.43 -18.77
CA TRP A 437 -32.50 -13.11 -18.29
C TRP A 437 -32.62 -12.14 -19.49
N PRO A 438 -33.69 -11.33 -19.60
CA PRO A 438 -33.84 -10.34 -20.66
C PRO A 438 -32.86 -9.16 -20.46
N PRO A 439 -32.52 -8.40 -21.51
CA PRO A 439 -31.38 -7.50 -21.46
C PRO A 439 -31.70 -6.22 -20.70
N PRO A 440 -30.69 -5.61 -20.04
CA PRO A 440 -30.58 -4.17 -20.05
C PRO A 440 -29.27 -3.67 -20.65
N MET A 441 -29.35 -2.43 -21.09
CA MET A 441 -28.45 -1.68 -21.96
C MET A 441 -27.04 -1.42 -21.38
N ARG A 442 -26.06 -1.39 -22.29
CA ARG A 442 -24.74 -0.68 -22.33
C ARG A 442 -23.82 -0.66 -21.08
N PRO A 443 -22.48 -0.69 -21.28
CA PRO A 443 -21.53 -1.12 -20.26
C PRO A 443 -21.11 0.03 -19.32
N THR A 444 -21.20 -0.20 -18.01
CA THR A 444 -20.45 0.58 -17.02
C THR A 444 -19.93 -0.36 -15.90
N ALA A 445 -18.66 -0.16 -15.55
CA ALA A 445 -17.95 -0.61 -14.35
C ALA A 445 -17.60 -2.12 -14.18
N CYS A 446 -16.31 -2.43 -14.35
CA CYS A 446 -15.66 -3.58 -13.70
C CYS A 446 -15.51 -3.29 -12.20
N ILE A 447 -16.32 -3.94 -11.36
CA ILE A 447 -16.25 -3.90 -9.89
C ILE A 447 -15.51 -5.16 -9.41
N SER A 448 -14.48 -5.02 -8.57
CA SER A 448 -14.01 -6.13 -7.73
C SER A 448 -15.05 -6.36 -6.63
N THR A 449 -15.79 -7.45 -6.69
CA THR A 449 -16.83 -7.77 -5.71
C THR A 449 -16.22 -8.49 -4.50
N SER A 450 -15.88 -7.73 -3.47
CA SER A 450 -15.62 -8.25 -2.12
C SER A 450 -16.95 -8.38 -1.37
N CYS A 451 -17.20 -9.53 -0.75
CA CYS A 451 -18.41 -9.74 0.06
C CYS A 451 -18.01 -9.87 1.54
N ALA A 452 -18.57 -9.03 2.40
CA ALA A 452 -18.42 -9.13 3.84
C ALA A 452 -19.76 -9.56 4.45
N ILE A 453 -19.75 -10.65 5.21
CA ILE A 453 -20.97 -11.22 5.82
C ILE A 453 -20.96 -10.89 7.33
N PRO A 454 -21.92 -10.09 7.84
CA PRO A 454 -22.07 -9.89 9.27
C PRO A 454 -22.55 -11.18 9.94
N ILE A 455 -21.81 -11.67 10.93
CA ILE A 455 -22.20 -12.84 11.71
C ILE A 455 -23.18 -12.39 12.82
N SER A 456 -24.48 -12.40 12.55
CA SER A 456 -25.51 -12.15 13.58
C SER A 456 -26.02 -13.46 14.18
N ARG A 457 -26.06 -13.56 15.52
CA ARG A 457 -26.69 -14.67 16.25
C ARG A 457 -28.19 -14.73 15.96
N ARG A 458 -28.69 -15.88 15.50
CA ARG A 458 -30.06 -16.35 15.78
C ARG A 458 -29.98 -17.74 16.41
N ALA A 459 -30.03 -17.77 17.75
CA ALA A 459 -30.55 -18.91 18.48
C ALA A 459 -32.02 -18.60 18.77
N SER A 460 -32.95 -19.27 18.09
CA SER A 460 -34.36 -19.30 18.47
C SER A 460 -34.71 -20.73 18.82
N ALA A 461 -34.85 -20.97 20.12
CA ALA A 461 -35.39 -22.19 20.70
C ALA A 461 -36.77 -22.50 20.10
N ARG A 462 -37.01 -23.77 19.75
CA ARG A 462 -38.36 -24.32 19.60
C ARG A 462 -38.53 -25.46 20.62
N PRO A 463 -39.62 -25.48 21.40
CA PRO A 463 -39.85 -26.51 22.41
C PRO A 463 -40.36 -27.81 21.76
N LEU A 464 -39.89 -28.95 22.26
CA LEU A 464 -40.42 -30.27 21.95
C LEU A 464 -41.87 -30.38 22.43
N LYS A 465 -42.81 -30.67 21.52
CA LYS A 465 -44.13 -31.22 21.85
C LYS A 465 -44.11 -32.74 21.60
N ARG A 466 -44.31 -33.50 22.68
CA ARG A 466 -44.69 -34.94 22.66
C ARG A 466 -46.15 -35.05 22.22
N GLY A 467 -46.48 -36.07 21.42
CA GLY A 467 -47.87 -36.40 21.09
C GLY A 467 -48.01 -37.70 20.30
N SER A 468 -48.07 -38.80 21.05
CA SER A 468 -48.93 -39.99 20.89
C SER A 468 -49.18 -40.60 19.50
N ARG A 469 -48.66 -41.83 19.28
CA ARG A 469 -49.32 -42.87 18.47
C ARG A 469 -49.55 -44.12 19.35
N ARG A 470 -50.81 -44.57 19.41
CA ARG A 470 -51.26 -45.80 20.10
C ARG A 470 -50.84 -47.07 19.32
N PRO A 471 -50.65 -48.22 20.00
CA PRO A 471 -50.20 -49.47 19.40
C PRO A 471 -51.35 -50.40 18.97
N ARG A 472 -51.07 -51.31 18.02
CA ARG A 472 -51.87 -52.52 17.75
C ARG A 472 -51.21 -53.74 18.40
N ALA A 473 -52.04 -54.58 18.99
CA ALA A 473 -51.72 -55.79 19.75
C ALA A 473 -51.43 -57.01 18.86
N ALA A 474 -50.61 -57.95 19.37
CA ALA A 474 -50.96 -59.37 19.48
C ALA A 474 -49.83 -60.18 20.17
N ALA A 475 -50.26 -61.28 20.81
CA ALA A 475 -49.51 -62.47 21.28
C ALA A 475 -48.87 -62.43 22.69
N ARG A 476 -49.66 -62.94 23.65
CA ARG A 476 -49.27 -63.69 24.87
C ARG A 476 -48.88 -65.14 24.47
N PRO A 477 -48.09 -65.90 25.25
CA PRO A 477 -48.66 -66.56 26.45
C PRO A 477 -47.72 -66.80 27.65
N THR A 478 -48.39 -67.08 28.80
CA THR A 478 -48.01 -67.95 29.95
C THR A 478 -46.65 -67.69 30.64
N GLY A 479 -46.54 -67.37 31.92
CA GLY A 479 -47.31 -67.78 33.08
C GLY A 479 -46.59 -68.93 33.82
N ARG A 480 -45.85 -68.63 34.89
CA ARG A 480 -45.75 -69.50 36.08
C ARG A 480 -45.19 -68.73 37.28
N ARG A 481 -45.83 -68.98 38.42
CA ARG A 481 -45.46 -68.56 39.77
C ARG A 481 -44.20 -69.30 40.20
N THR A 482 -43.21 -68.54 40.67
CA THR A 482 -42.44 -68.66 41.93
C THR A 482 -41.35 -67.61 41.89
#